data_AF-A0A6B3CG35-F1
#
_entry.id   AF-A0A6B3CG35-F1
#
_cell.length_a   1.000
_cell.length_b   1.000
_cell.length_c   1.000
_cell.angle_alpha   90.00
_cell.angle_beta   90.00
_cell.angle_gamma   90.00
#
_symmetry.space_group_name_H-M   'P 1'
#
loop_
_entity.id
_entity.type
_entity.pdbx_description
1 polymer ?
#
loop_
_entity_poly.entity_id
_entity_poly.type
_entity_poly.pdbx_seq_one_letter_code
_entity_poly.pdbx_strand_id
1 'polypeptide(L)' 'MSDDNIVTITVELHGGPLDGKATAVTLTEEDPWTAIPNDGCAYPGGRSIYAPDTAGRWVWQDDQPADST' A
#
# COMPACT_ATOMS: atom_id res chain seq x y z
N MET A 1 13.63 7.62 23.93
CA MET A 1 13.81 7.92 22.50
C MET A 1 13.02 6.85 21.81
N SER A 2 11.99 7.23 21.06
CA SER A 2 10.99 6.33 20.51
C SER A 2 11.66 5.32 19.59
N ASP A 3 11.61 4.04 19.97
CA ASP A 3 11.85 2.95 19.05
C ASP A 3 10.63 2.93 18.13
N ASP A 4 10.65 3.72 17.05
CA ASP A 4 9.67 3.57 15.98
C ASP A 4 9.71 2.11 15.55
N ASN A 5 8.67 1.35 15.90
CA ASN A 5 8.62 -0.09 15.67
C ASN A 5 8.31 -0.35 14.20
N ILE A 6 9.32 -0.12 13.36
CA ILE A 6 9.23 -0.28 11.91
C ILE A 6 9.39 -1.76 11.59
N VAL A 7 8.32 -2.38 11.10
CA VAL A 7 8.33 -3.78 10.68
C VAL A 7 8.04 -3.86 9.18
N THR A 8 8.94 -4.49 8.42
CA THR A 8 8.69 -4.83 7.02
C THR A 8 8.13 -6.24 6.92
N ILE A 9 6.97 -6.38 6.27
CA ILE A 9 6.35 -7.68 5.99
C ILE A 9 6.09 -7.84 4.49
N THR A 10 6.00 -9.09 4.02
CA THR A 10 5.53 -9.39 2.66
C THR A 10 4.05 -9.73 2.70
N VAL A 11 3.26 -9.12 1.83
CA VAL A 11 1.79 -9.23 1.81
C VAL A 11 1.30 -9.45 0.38
N GLU A 12 0.19 -10.17 0.24
CA GLU A 12 -0.55 -10.29 -1.01
C GLU A 12 -1.63 -9.20 -1.08
N LEU A 13 -1.73 -8.54 -2.25
CA LEU A 13 -2.65 -7.44 -2.49
C LEU A 13 -3.97 -7.93 -3.09
N HIS A 14 -5.08 -7.32 -2.70
CA HIS A 14 -6.42 -7.76 -3.08
C HIS A 14 -7.34 -6.64 -3.55
N GLY A 15 -8.16 -6.92 -4.57
CA GLY A 15 -9.33 -6.11 -4.95
C GLY A 15 -9.04 -4.82 -5.73
N GLY A 16 -7.82 -4.66 -6.26
CA GLY A 16 -7.43 -3.46 -7.01
C GLY A 16 -6.49 -3.76 -8.17
N PRO A 17 -5.84 -2.72 -8.75
CA PRO A 17 -5.00 -2.87 -9.94
C PRO A 17 -3.83 -3.86 -9.81
N LEU A 18 -3.38 -4.12 -8.59
CA LEU A 18 -2.29 -5.05 -8.27
C LEU A 18 -2.77 -6.36 -7.62
N ASP A 19 -4.02 -6.75 -7.81
CA ASP A 19 -4.61 -7.98 -7.26
C ASP A 19 -3.73 -9.23 -7.51
N GLY A 20 -3.50 -10.02 -6.46
CA GLY A 20 -2.68 -11.23 -6.47
C GLY A 20 -1.16 -11.00 -6.45
N LYS A 21 -0.69 -9.74 -6.46
CA LYS A 21 0.75 -9.43 -6.38
C LYS A 21 1.23 -9.49 -4.92
N ALA A 22 2.39 -10.11 -4.71
CA ALA A 22 3.11 -10.03 -3.44
C ALA A 22 4.06 -8.83 -3.42
N THR A 23 4.08 -8.07 -2.32
CA THR A 23 5.00 -6.92 -2.15
C THR A 23 5.45 -6.77 -0.70
N ALA A 24 6.62 -6.16 -0.52
CA ALA A 24 7.06 -5.72 0.80
C ALA A 24 6.35 -4.41 1.19
N VAL A 25 5.87 -4.34 2.42
CA VAL A 25 5.24 -3.15 3.03
C VAL A 25 5.91 -2.88 4.35
N THR A 26 6.17 -1.59 4.61
CA THR A 26 6.75 -1.13 5.87
C THR A 26 5.63 -0.59 6.73
N LEU A 27 5.40 -1.22 7.88
CA LEU A 27 4.40 -0.82 8.85
C LEU A 27 5.02 0.16 9.84
N THR A 28 4.29 1.23 10.13
CA THR A 28 4.54 2.15 11.24
C THR A 28 3.37 2.06 12.23
N GLU A 29 3.59 2.51 13.46
CA GLU A 29 2.54 2.49 14.49
C GLU A 29 1.38 3.46 14.18
N GLU A 30 1.63 4.50 13.37
CA GLU A 30 0.67 5.57 13.09
C GLU A 30 -0.21 5.30 11.88
N ASP A 31 0.31 4.64 10.83
CA ASP A 31 -0.45 4.41 9.60
C ASP A 31 -0.03 3.09 8.91
N PRO A 32 -0.89 2.05 8.92
CA PRO A 32 -0.60 0.79 8.25
C PRO A 32 -0.93 0.83 6.75
N TRP A 33 -1.09 2.00 6.15
CA TRP A 33 -1.39 2.15 4.73
C TRP A 33 -0.11 2.18 3.91
N THR A 34 -0.17 1.65 2.69
CA THR A 34 0.96 1.67 1.76
C THR A 34 0.53 2.20 0.40
N ALA A 35 1.29 3.14 -0.15
CA ALA A 35 1.12 3.65 -1.49
C ALA A 35 2.16 3.00 -2.42
N ILE A 36 1.70 2.21 -3.39
CA ILE A 36 2.57 1.44 -4.28
C ILE A 36 2.57 2.10 -5.65
N PRO A 37 3.74 2.48 -6.20
CA PRO A 37 3.84 2.99 -7.58
C PRO A 37 3.22 2.00 -8.57
N ASN A 38 2.31 2.51 -9.40
CA ASN A 38 1.57 1.70 -10.35
C ASN A 38 1.12 2.53 -11.56
N ASP A 39 1.84 2.41 -12.67
CA ASP A 39 1.48 3.07 -13.93
C ASP A 39 0.15 2.58 -14.53
N GLY A 40 -0.35 1.42 -14.07
CA GLY A 40 -1.63 0.85 -14.47
C GLY A 40 -2.80 1.25 -13.58
N CYS A 41 -2.62 2.17 -12.62
CA CYS A 41 -3.71 2.70 -11.81
C CYS A 41 -4.54 3.74 -12.58
N ALA A 42 -5.58 4.31 -11.97
CA ALA A 42 -6.41 5.32 -12.60
C ALA A 42 -5.65 6.58 -13.09
N TYR A 43 -4.43 6.82 -12.58
CA TYR A 43 -3.59 7.97 -12.90
C TYR A 43 -2.23 7.53 -13.45
N PRO A 44 -1.86 7.89 -14.69
CA PRO A 44 -0.52 7.60 -15.22
C PRO A 44 0.58 8.15 -14.29
N GLY A 45 1.56 7.30 -13.92
CA GLY A 45 2.61 7.65 -12.96
C GLY A 45 2.15 7.72 -11.49
N GLY A 46 0.91 7.36 -11.21
CA GLY A 46 0.30 7.40 -9.88
C GLY A 46 0.67 6.20 -9.00
N ARG A 47 -0.11 6.06 -7.93
CA ARG A 47 0.05 4.99 -6.94
C ARG A 47 -1.30 4.36 -6.64
N SER A 48 -1.28 3.09 -6.25
CA SER A 48 -2.44 2.41 -5.67
C SER A 48 -2.22 2.26 -4.17
N ILE A 49 -3.20 2.68 -3.37
CA ILE A 49 -3.20 2.60 -1.92
C ILE A 49 -3.81 1.28 -1.47
N TYR A 50 -3.12 0.59 -0.56
CA TYR A 50 -3.60 -0.62 0.09
C TYR A 50 -3.50 -0.48 1.62
N ALA A 51 -4.45 -1.08 2.33
CA ALA A 51 -4.47 -1.14 3.78
C ALA A 51 -4.99 -2.51 4.26
N PRO A 52 -4.59 -2.97 5.46
CA PRO A 52 -5.12 -4.21 6.01
C PRO A 52 -6.61 -4.09 6.38
N ASP A 53 -7.42 -5.06 5.98
CA ASP A 53 -8.79 -5.23 6.44
C ASP A 53 -8.85 -5.84 7.85
N THR A 54 -10.06 -6.02 8.41
CA THR A 54 -10.25 -6.62 9.74
C THR A 54 -9.77 -8.08 9.85
N ALA A 55 -9.54 -8.75 8.72
CA ALA A 55 -8.97 -10.10 8.65
C ALA A 55 -7.46 -10.09 8.38
N GLY A 56 -6.83 -8.92 8.26
CA GLY A 56 -5.42 -8.74 7.98
C GLY A 56 -5.03 -8.86 6.49
N ARG A 57 -6.01 -8.91 5.57
CA ARG A 57 -5.73 -8.92 4.12
C ARG A 57 -5.49 -7.52 3.62
N TRP A 58 -4.53 -7.34 2.74
CA TRP A 58 -4.22 -6.02 2.17
C TRP A 58 -5.14 -5.73 1.00
N VAL A 59 -6.12 -4.86 1.22
CA VAL A 59 -7.17 -4.55 0.25
C VAL A 59 -7.01 -3.14 -0.28
N TRP A 60 -7.26 -2.98 -1.58
CA TRP A 60 -7.19 -1.70 -2.27
C TRP A 60 -8.17 -0.71 -1.66
N GLN A 61 -7.72 0.52 -1.45
CA GLN A 61 -8.52 1.62 -0.89
C GLN A 61 -8.83 2.68 -1.94
N ASP A 62 -7.80 3.09 -2.69
CA ASP A 62 -7.92 4.17 -3.66
C ASP A 62 -6.70 4.18 -4.60
N ASP A 63 -6.81 4.92 -5.70
CA ASP A 63 -5.67 5.34 -6.49
C ASP A 63 -5.37 6.81 -6.23
N GLN A 64 -4.10 7.17 -6.22
CA GLN A 64 -3.65 8.55 -6.06
C GLN A 64 -2.86 8.98 -7.29
N PRO A 65 -3.00 10.25 -7.72
CA PRO A 65 -2.17 10.80 -8.78
C PRO A 65 -0.70 10.81 -8.39
N ALA A 66 0.18 10.95 -9.38
CA ALA A 66 1.58 11.21 -9.12
C ALA A 66 1.72 12.46 -8.24
N ASP A 67 2.63 12.43 -7.26
CA ASP A 67 2.97 13.63 -6.49
C ASP A 67 3.35 14.74 -7.47
N SER A 68 2.67 15.89 -7.37
CA SER A 68 3.02 17.04 -8.19
C SER A 68 4.38 17.55 -7.73
N THR A 69 5.40 17.35 -8.56
CA THR A 69 6.78 17.83 -8.34
C THR A 69 6.86 19.34 -8.23
#